data_AF-A0A1V5BY30-F1
#
_entry.id   AF-A0A1V5BY30-F1
#
_cell.length_a   1.000
_cell.length_b   1.000
_cell.length_c   1.000
_cell.angle_alpha   90.00
_cell.angle_beta   90.00
_cell.angle_gamma   90.00
#
_symmetry.space_group_name_H-M   'P 1'
#
loop_
_entity.id
_entity.type
_entity.pdbx_description
1 polymer ?
#
loop_
_entity_poly.entity_id
_entity_poly.type
_entity_poly.pdbx_seq_one_letter_code
_entity_poly.pdbx_strand_id
1 'polypeptide(L)' 'MASLKKRGKMYYMQYYVGKKKVVRSLGTSSLQIAKEKIRQHESAQFRGEEVAMPTRTPIAEVSALSSET' A
#
# COMPACT_ATOMS: atom_id res chain seq x y z
N MET A 1 -3.78 -6.87 -9.42
CA MET A 1 -3.04 -5.94 -10.30
C MET A 1 -3.30 -4.52 -9.87
N ALA A 2 -2.24 -3.73 -9.77
CA ALA A 2 -2.28 -2.35 -9.30
C ALA A 2 -2.11 -1.37 -10.48
N SER A 3 -2.90 -0.29 -10.47
CA SER A 3 -2.89 0.74 -11.51
C SER A 3 -2.29 2.04 -10.97
N LEU A 4 -1.51 2.72 -11.80
CA LEU A 4 -0.94 4.03 -11.48
C LEU A 4 -1.91 5.15 -11.86
N LYS A 5 -2.18 6.07 -10.94
CA LYS A 5 -2.97 7.28 -11.19
C LYS A 5 -2.19 8.51 -10.76
N LYS A 6 -2.02 9.48 -11.65
CA LYS A 6 -1.46 10.79 -11.30
C LYS A 6 -2.57 11.73 -10.84
N ARG A 7 -2.40 12.40 -9.70
CA ARG A 7 -3.31 13.45 -9.22
C ARG A 7 -2.49 14.66 -8.79
N GLY A 8 -2.52 15.70 -9.62
CA GLY A 8 -1.65 16.87 -9.46
C GLY A 8 -0.17 16.49 -9.61
N LYS A 9 0.63 16.81 -8.59
CA LYS A 9 2.06 16.49 -8.55
C LYS A 9 2.38 15.11 -7.98
N MET A 10 1.41 14.39 -7.42
CA MET A 10 1.64 13.11 -6.75
C MET A 10 1.08 11.93 -7.53
N TYR A 11 1.80 10.82 -7.45
CA TYR A 11 1.35 9.53 -7.95
C TYR A 11 0.64 8.73 -6.86
N TYR A 12 -0.40 8.02 -7.28
CA TYR A 12 -1.24 7.16 -6.47
C TYR A 12 -1.30 5.77 -7.10
N MET A 13 -1.37 4.75 -6.26
CA MET A 13 -1.62 3.37 -6.65
C MET A 13 -3.07 3.03 -6.33
N GLN A 14 -3.77 2.42 -7.28
CA GLN A 14 -5.11 1.90 -7.13
C GLN A 14 -5.09 0.39 -7.32
N TYR A 15 -5.64 -0.37 -6.39
CA TYR A 15 -5.72 -1.82 -6.47
C TYR A 15 -6.99 -2.33 -5.80
N TYR A 16 -7.33 -3.60 -6.01
CA TYR A 16 -8.46 -4.23 -5.36
C TYR A 16 -7.98 -5.22 -4.31
N VAL A 17 -8.62 -5.18 -3.15
CA VAL A 17 -8.49 -6.19 -2.10
C VAL A 17 -9.87 -6.82 -1.93
N GLY A 18 -10.03 -8.05 -2.44
CA GLY A 18 -11.35 -8.66 -2.63
C GLY A 18 -12.26 -7.79 -3.49
N LYS A 19 -13.41 -7.38 -2.93
CA LYS A 19 -14.39 -6.50 -3.60
C LYS A 19 -14.17 -5.01 -3.36
N LYS A 20 -13.19 -4.64 -2.52
CA LYS A 20 -12.95 -3.25 -2.14
C LYS A 20 -11.85 -2.64 -2.98
N LYS A 21 -12.14 -1.47 -3.56
CA LYS A 21 -11.16 -0.64 -4.24
C LYS A 21 -10.36 0.14 -3.21
N VAL A 22 -9.04 -0.01 -3.24
CA VAL A 22 -8.09 0.71 -2.40
C VAL A 22 -7.30 1.69 -3.25
N VAL A 23 -7.15 2.92 -2.74
CA VAL A 23 -6.30 3.95 -3.35
C VAL A 23 -5.30 4.42 -2.30
N ARG A 24 -4.02 4.37 -2.63
CA ARG A 24 -2.91 4.80 -1.76
C ARG A 24 -2.02 5.79 -2.47
N SER A 25 -1.57 6.83 -1.77
CA SER A 25 -0.55 7.75 -2.29
C SER A 25 0.81 7.04 -2.29
N LEU A 26 1.57 7.19 -3.37
CA LEU A 26 2.95 6.71 -3.46
C LEU A 26 3.95 7.71 -2.88
N GLY A 27 3.48 8.91 -2.51
CA GLY A 27 4.31 9.96 -1.90
C GLY A 27 5.43 10.47 -2.80
N THR A 28 5.31 10.28 -4.12
CA THR A 28 6.34 10.68 -5.08
C THR A 28 5.72 11.39 -6.28
N SER A 29 6.47 12.34 -6.84
CA SER A 29 6.20 13.02 -8.10
C SER A 29 7.00 12.45 -9.27
N SER A 30 7.91 11.51 -9.01
CA SER A 30 8.73 10.84 -10.03
C SER A 30 8.03 9.59 -10.55
N LEU A 31 7.81 9.54 -11.87
CA LEU A 31 7.18 8.42 -12.54
C LEU A 31 7.97 7.12 -12.37
N GLN A 32 9.30 7.20 -12.45
CA GLN A 32 10.17 6.03 -12.35
C GLN A 32 10.09 5.40 -10.95
N ILE A 33 10.16 6.24 -9.91
CA ILE A 33 9.99 5.79 -8.52
C ILE A 33 8.59 5.21 -8.31
N ALA A 34 7.56 5.83 -8.90
CA ALA A 34 6.19 5.34 -8.79
C ALA A 34 5.99 3.95 -9.42
N LYS A 35 6.59 3.70 -10.59
CA LYS A 35 6.55 2.39 -11.26
C LYS A 35 7.25 1.31 -10.43
N GLU A 36 8.42 1.62 -9.88
CA GLU A 36 9.17 0.66 -9.06
C GLU A 36 8.40 0.29 -7.78
N LYS A 37 7.74 1.27 -7.13
CA LYS A 37 6.88 1.00 -5.96
C LYS A 37 5.70 0.08 -6.30
N ILE A 38 5.08 0.26 -7.46
CA ILE A 38 4.00 -0.64 -7.92
C ILE A 38 4.55 -2.04 -8.15
N ARG A 39 5.69 -2.18 -8.82
CA ARG A 39 6.33 -3.47 -9.08
C ARG A 39 6.65 -4.22 -7.78
N GLN A 40 7.19 -3.52 -6.79
CA GLN A 40 7.45 -4.07 -5.45
C GLN A 40 6.16 -4.52 -4.76
N HIS A 41 5.10 -3.71 -4.84
CA HIS A 41 3.80 -4.06 -4.29
C HIS A 41 3.19 -5.32 -4.93
N GLU A 42 3.20 -5.40 -6.26
CA GLU A 42 2.68 -6.57 -6.99
C GLU A 42 3.52 -7.82 -6.71
N SER A 43 4.85 -7.68 -6.63
CA SER A 43 5.73 -8.79 -6.28
C SER A 43 5.47 -9.32 -4.87
N ALA A 44 5.19 -8.45 -3.90
CA ALA A 44 4.86 -8.85 -2.55
C ALA A 44 3.49 -9.51 -2.44
N GLN A 45 2.48 -8.94 -3.11
CA GLN A 45 1.15 -9.55 -3.21
C GLN A 45 1.23 -10.96 -3.80
N PHE A 46 2.07 -11.17 -4.82
CA PHE A 46 2.31 -12.49 -5.39
C PHE A 46 2.93 -13.48 -4.38
N ARG A 47 3.81 -13.00 -3.49
CA ARG A 47 4.42 -13.81 -2.43
C ARG A 47 3.50 -14.08 -1.24
N GLY A 48 2.32 -13.45 -1.19
CA GLY A 48 1.44 -13.49 -0.03
C GLY A 48 1.98 -12.72 1.18
N GLU A 49 3.04 -11.93 0.99
CA GLU A 49 3.56 -11.02 2.01
C GLU A 49 2.66 -9.79 2.04
N GLU A 50 1.99 -9.55 3.17
CA GLU A 50 1.30 -8.29 3.40
C GLU A 50 2.37 -7.19 3.53
N VAL A 51 2.75 -6.58 2.40
CA VAL A 51 3.56 -5.36 2.45
C VAL A 51 2.71 -4.31 3.14
N ALA A 52 2.99 -4.13 4.43
CA ALA A 52 2.57 -3.02 5.24
C ALA A 52 3.13 -1.75 4.59
N MET A 53 2.39 -1.24 3.59
CA MET A 53 2.54 0.13 3.16
C MET A 53 2.42 0.99 4.41
N PRO A 54 3.22 2.05 4.57
CA PRO A 54 3.22 2.88 5.77
C PRO A 54 1.80 3.42 6.00
N THR A 55 1.02 2.71 6.79
CA THR A 55 -0.21 3.16 7.35
C THR A 55 0.16 4.13 8.46
N ARG A 56 -0.56 5.24 8.57
CA ARG A 56 -0.39 6.18 9.68
C ARG A 56 -0.73 5.56 11.05
N THR A 57 -1.16 4.30 11.08
CA THR A 57 -1.41 3.53 12.29
C THR A 57 -0.07 2.97 12.78
N PRO A 58 0.50 3.49 13.88
CA PRO A 58 1.67 2.89 14.50
C PRO A 58 1.31 1.49 15.01
N ILE A 59 2.19 0.51 14.72
CA ILE A 59 2.04 -0.91 15.12
C ILE A 59 1.98 -1.10 16.65
N ALA A 60 2.39 -0.09 17.43
CA ALA A 60 2.36 -0.12 18.89
C ALA A 60 0.95 -0.33 19.50
N GLU A 61 -0.13 -0.14 18.73
CA GLU A 61 -1.50 -0.21 19.26
C GLU A 61 -2.15 -1.60 19.14
N VAL A 62 -1.58 -2.55 18.39
CA VAL A 62 -2.25 -3.83 18.09
C VAL A 62 -1.82 -4.99 19.01
N SER A 63 -0.76 -4.83 19.82
CA SER A 63 -0.30 -5.87 20.75
C SER A 63 -0.97 -5.85 22.14
N ALA A 64 -1.94 -4.96 22.38
CA ALA A 64 -2.57 -4.80 23.69
C ALA A 64 -3.97 -5.44 23.83
N LEU A 65 -4.47 -6.17 22.82
CA LEU A 65 -5.84 -6.70 22.82
C LEU A 65 -5.98 -8.23 22.91
N SER A 66 -4.91 -8.95 23.24
CA SER A 66 -4.92 -10.43 23.30
C SER A 66 -4.34 -11.02 24.59
N SER A 67 -4.51 -10.35 25.73
CA SER A 67 -4.11 -10.90 27.02
C SER A 67 -5.04 -10.44 28.15
N GLU A 68 -6.31 -10.82 28.10
CA GLU A 68 -7.16 -10.83 29.30
C GLU A 68 -8.40 -11.72 29.07
N THR A 69 -8.26 -13.02 29.31
CA THR A 69 -9.13 -13.84 30.18
C THR A 69 -8.62 -15.27 30.27
#